data_AF-A0A0T7C0M8-F1
#
_entry.id   AF-A0A0T7C0M8-F1
#
_cell.length_a   1.000
_cell.length_b   1.000
_cell.length_c   1.000
_cell.angle_alpha   90.00
_cell.angle_beta   90.00
_cell.angle_gamma   90.00
#
_symmetry.space_group_name_H-M   'P 1'
#
loop_
_entity.id
_entity.type
_entity.pdbx_description
1 polymer ?
#
loop_
_entity_poly.entity_id
_entity_poly.type
_entity_poly.pdbx_seq_one_letter_code
_entity_poly.pdbx_strand_id
1 'polypeptide(L)'
;MTDIASKVLYAADIVLVIDTTASMGPFIEDTKKLAMGFHERISREMRAKGKTVDQLRVRLIVFRDYYDKEENAIVATPFWKMPEEEGKLVEFVSMLQAGGGGDEPENGLEALALAIRSSWEQGQGFQKCRHSIVVFTDASAHPLEHPGKPPSYPKDMPKDLNELTDMWFAEMRNTAKRLTIFAPDVPPWNIFEGAWDCTQHHKSHAGSGLDEQTLSDLVEGITNSIT
;
A
#
# COMPACT_ATOMS: atom_id res chain seq x y z
N MET A 1 -45.59 -2.46 10.80
CA MET A 1 -44.44 -3.19 10.23
C MET A 1 -43.26 -2.26 10.32
N THR A 2 -42.37 -2.52 11.27
CA THR A 2 -41.15 -1.72 11.46
C THR A 2 -40.25 -1.99 10.27
N ASP A 3 -39.96 -0.94 9.51
CA ASP A 3 -39.01 -0.97 8.42
C ASP A 3 -37.63 -1.27 9.01
N ILE A 4 -37.18 -2.52 8.90
CA ILE A 4 -35.82 -2.89 9.30
C ILE A 4 -34.92 -2.31 8.22
N ALA A 5 -34.40 -1.11 8.46
CA ALA A 5 -33.36 -0.52 7.62
C ALA A 5 -32.26 -1.58 7.44
N SER A 6 -32.12 -2.09 6.22
CA SER A 6 -31.08 -3.07 5.91
C SER A 6 -29.72 -2.43 6.24
N LYS A 7 -28.95 -3.08 7.12
CA LYS A 7 -27.60 -2.61 7.48
C LYS A 7 -26.76 -2.60 6.21
N VAL A 8 -26.24 -1.43 5.85
CA VAL A 8 -25.24 -1.29 4.79
C VAL A 8 -23.97 -1.98 5.27
N LEU A 9 -23.59 -3.05 4.58
CA LEU A 9 -22.36 -3.79 4.86
C LEU A 9 -21.19 -3.16 4.10
N TYR A 10 -20.10 -2.97 4.83
CA TYR A 10 -18.92 -2.27 4.34
C TYR A 10 -17.67 -3.16 4.34
N ALA A 11 -17.08 -3.35 3.18
CA ALA A 11 -15.80 -4.05 3.02
C ALA A 11 -14.65 -3.06 2.73
N ALA A 12 -13.49 -3.34 3.30
CA ALA A 12 -12.25 -2.64 3.03
C ALA A 12 -11.14 -3.65 2.74
N ASP A 13 -10.49 -3.47 1.60
CA ASP A 13 -9.22 -4.12 1.30
C ASP A 13 -8.11 -3.07 1.32
N ILE A 14 -7.01 -3.40 1.99
CA ILE A 14 -5.84 -2.54 2.11
C ILE A 14 -4.62 -3.30 1.59
N VAL A 15 -3.91 -2.71 0.64
CA VAL A 15 -2.59 -3.16 0.21
C VAL A 15 -1.56 -2.17 0.74
N LEU A 16 -0.69 -2.64 1.63
CA LEU A 16 0.46 -1.86 2.11
C LEU A 16 1.65 -2.17 1.19
N VAL A 17 2.14 -1.15 0.49
CA VAL A 17 3.31 -1.20 -0.38
C VAL A 17 4.46 -0.53 0.37
N ILE A 18 5.44 -1.31 0.80
CA ILE A 18 6.45 -0.86 1.76
C ILE A 18 7.84 -1.03 1.17
N ASP A 19 8.55 0.07 1.06
CA ASP A 19 9.98 0.10 0.81
C ASP A 19 10.74 -0.50 2.00
N THR A 20 11.63 -1.45 1.72
CA THR A 20 12.45 -2.16 2.72
C THR A 20 13.94 -2.03 2.47
N THR A 21 14.34 -0.96 1.80
CA THR A 21 15.73 -0.55 1.60
C THR A 21 16.38 -0.11 2.90
N ALA A 22 17.69 0.10 2.88
CA ALA A 22 18.47 0.34 4.09
C ALA A 22 18.01 1.58 4.90
N SER A 23 17.58 2.65 4.23
CA SER A 23 17.13 3.89 4.85
C SER A 23 15.81 3.72 5.63
N MET A 24 14.94 2.80 5.20
CA MET A 24 13.61 2.54 5.77
C MET A 24 13.63 1.84 7.14
N GLY A 25 14.79 1.60 7.74
CA GLY A 25 14.95 0.96 9.06
C GLY A 25 14.02 1.50 10.15
N PRO A 26 13.95 2.83 10.40
CA PRO A 26 13.04 3.42 11.37
C PRO A 26 11.57 3.08 11.10
N PHE A 27 11.11 3.26 9.85
CA PHE A 27 9.74 2.95 9.45
C PHE A 27 9.36 1.48 9.60
N ILE A 28 10.29 0.55 9.33
CA ILE A 28 10.03 -0.89 9.50
C ILE A 28 9.74 -1.22 10.97
N GLU A 29 10.44 -0.60 11.92
CA GLU A 29 10.15 -0.80 13.35
C GLU A 29 8.77 -0.26 13.75
N ASP A 30 8.33 0.86 13.16
CA ASP A 30 6.97 1.38 13.38
C ASP A 30 5.91 0.53 12.68
N THR A 31 6.22 -0.05 11.52
CA THR A 31 5.37 -1.03 10.83
C THR A 31 5.17 -2.28 11.69
N LYS A 32 6.21 -2.77 12.37
CA LYS A 32 6.09 -3.87 13.35
C LYS A 32 5.12 -3.53 14.48
N LYS A 33 5.19 -2.32 15.02
CA LYS A 33 4.25 -1.84 16.06
C LYS A 33 2.83 -1.66 15.53
N LEU A 34 2.68 -1.23 14.27
CA LEU A 34 1.38 -1.10 13.60
C LEU A 34 0.71 -2.46 13.40
N ALA A 35 1.47 -3.46 12.93
CA ALA A 35 1.00 -4.83 12.74
C ALA A 35 0.48 -5.43 14.04
N MET A 36 1.12 -5.13 15.17
CA MET A 36 0.63 -5.49 16.50
C MET A 36 -0.68 -4.74 16.82
N GLY A 37 -1.81 -5.45 16.68
CA GLY A 37 -3.15 -4.91 16.89
C GLY A 37 -3.65 -4.05 15.74
N PHE A 38 -3.21 -4.33 14.51
CA PHE A 38 -3.62 -3.62 13.30
C PHE A 38 -5.14 -3.47 13.22
N HIS A 39 -5.87 -4.58 13.33
CA HIS A 39 -7.33 -4.59 13.24
C HIS A 39 -7.97 -3.68 14.28
N GLU A 40 -7.52 -3.75 15.54
CA GLU A 40 -8.10 -2.96 16.62
C GLU A 40 -7.79 -1.46 16.50
N ARG A 41 -6.60 -1.11 15.99
CA ARG A 41 -6.23 0.28 15.69
C ARG A 41 -7.15 0.87 14.61
N ILE A 42 -7.26 0.20 13.46
CA ILE A 42 -8.11 0.65 12.36
C ILE A 42 -9.59 0.69 12.77
N SER A 43 -10.07 -0.36 13.45
CA SER A 43 -11.47 -0.43 13.89
C SER A 43 -11.83 0.67 14.88
N ARG A 44 -10.93 0.98 15.82
CA ARG A 44 -11.13 2.08 16.77
C ARG A 44 -11.18 3.45 16.09
N GLU A 45 -10.26 3.70 15.15
CA GLU A 45 -10.23 4.96 14.41
C GLU A 45 -11.48 5.13 13.53
N MET A 46 -11.93 4.05 12.88
CA MET A 46 -13.20 4.05 12.13
C MET A 46 -14.40 4.33 13.03
N ARG A 47 -14.47 3.70 14.21
CA ARG A 47 -15.55 3.95 15.19
C ARG A 47 -15.55 5.39 15.69
N ALA A 48 -14.38 5.98 15.92
CA ALA A 48 -14.25 7.39 16.30
C ALA A 48 -14.80 8.33 15.21
N LYS A 49 -14.72 7.92 13.93
CA LYS A 49 -15.31 8.60 12.77
C LYS A 49 -16.77 8.24 12.50
N GLY A 50 -17.43 7.50 13.40
CA GLY A 50 -18.82 7.07 13.26
C GLY A 50 -19.05 6.04 12.15
N LYS A 51 -18.00 5.30 11.75
CA LYS A 51 -18.03 4.29 10.68
C LYS A 51 -17.70 2.90 11.24
N THR A 52 -18.16 1.87 10.55
CA THR A 52 -17.85 0.47 10.87
C THR A 52 -17.41 -0.26 9.62
N VAL A 53 -16.45 -1.17 9.75
CA VAL A 53 -15.98 -2.08 8.69
C VAL A 53 -16.48 -3.47 9.05
N ASP A 54 -17.25 -4.09 8.16
CA ASP A 54 -17.79 -5.44 8.36
C ASP A 54 -16.83 -6.51 7.85
N GLN A 55 -15.98 -6.19 6.86
CA GLN A 55 -14.87 -7.03 6.42
C GLN A 55 -13.63 -6.18 6.17
N LEU A 56 -12.51 -6.57 6.80
CA LEU A 56 -11.21 -5.97 6.56
C LEU A 56 -10.25 -7.04 6.04
N ARG A 57 -9.64 -6.82 4.88
CA ARG A 57 -8.55 -7.67 4.37
C ARG A 57 -7.30 -6.84 4.14
N VAL A 58 -6.14 -7.42 4.45
CA VAL A 58 -4.85 -6.75 4.35
C VAL A 58 -3.90 -7.60 3.52
N ARG A 59 -3.17 -6.95 2.60
CA ARG A 59 -2.10 -7.54 1.79
C ARG A 59 -0.86 -6.66 1.92
N LEU A 60 0.32 -7.27 1.89
CA LEU A 60 1.59 -6.57 1.89
C LEU A 60 2.34 -6.87 0.61
N ILE A 61 2.97 -5.83 0.06
CA ILE A 61 3.94 -5.90 -1.02
C ILE A 61 5.15 -5.13 -0.53
N VAL A 62 6.23 -5.83 -0.25
CA VAL A 62 7.49 -5.21 0.16
C VAL A 62 8.43 -5.18 -1.03
N PHE A 63 9.16 -4.08 -1.19
CA PHE A 63 10.07 -3.89 -2.32
C PHE A 63 11.41 -3.30 -1.90
N ARG A 64 12.38 -3.43 -2.81
CA ARG A 64 13.74 -2.87 -2.80
C ARG A 64 14.12 -2.49 -4.24
N ASP A 65 15.38 -2.68 -4.63
CA ASP A 65 15.87 -2.52 -6.00
C ASP A 65 16.23 -3.87 -6.66
N TYR A 66 15.63 -4.15 -7.82
CA TYR A 66 16.01 -5.21 -8.75
C TYR A 66 17.45 -5.04 -9.26
N TYR A 67 17.95 -3.81 -9.34
CA TYR A 67 19.26 -3.47 -9.90
C TYR A 67 20.40 -3.53 -8.87
N ASP A 68 20.12 -3.54 -7.56
CA ASP A 68 21.08 -3.85 -6.50
C ASP A 68 21.13 -5.35 -6.21
N LYS A 69 19.99 -5.91 -5.78
CA LYS A 69 19.85 -7.34 -5.46
C LYS A 69 18.54 -7.88 -5.97
N GLU A 70 18.64 -8.64 -7.05
CA GLU A 70 17.52 -9.34 -7.67
C GLU A 70 16.71 -10.19 -6.68
N GLU A 71 17.40 -10.81 -5.70
CA GLU A 71 16.76 -11.64 -4.70
C GLU A 71 15.91 -10.81 -3.73
N ASN A 72 14.63 -11.16 -3.62
CA ASN A 72 13.67 -10.47 -2.76
C ASN A 72 13.47 -8.99 -3.10
N ALA A 73 13.79 -8.57 -4.33
CA ALA A 73 13.53 -7.21 -4.82
C ALA A 73 12.04 -6.84 -4.67
N ILE A 74 11.14 -7.82 -4.84
CA ILE A 74 9.72 -7.70 -4.46
C ILE A 74 9.22 -9.00 -3.84
N VAL A 75 8.52 -8.89 -2.71
CA VAL A 75 7.81 -10.01 -2.07
C VAL A 75 6.38 -9.59 -1.76
N ALA A 76 5.40 -10.41 -2.15
CA ALA A 76 3.98 -10.10 -1.95
C ALA A 76 3.24 -11.23 -1.22
N THR A 77 2.35 -10.85 -0.30
CA THR A 77 1.50 -11.78 0.46
C THR A 77 0.15 -11.98 -0.24
N PRO A 78 -0.61 -13.05 0.03
CA PRO A 78 -2.05 -13.02 -0.24
C PRO A 78 -2.75 -11.99 0.64
N PHE A 79 -4.05 -11.75 0.39
CA PHE A 79 -4.90 -11.04 1.34
C PHE A 79 -5.17 -11.92 2.56
N TRP A 80 -5.04 -11.35 3.74
CA TRP A 80 -5.41 -11.94 5.03
C TRP A 80 -6.62 -11.22 5.63
N LYS A 81 -7.59 -11.98 6.15
CA LYS A 81 -8.80 -11.45 6.78
C LYS A 81 -8.53 -11.07 8.23
N MET A 82 -8.90 -9.86 8.61
CA MET A 82 -8.76 -9.36 9.96
C MET A 82 -10.10 -9.49 10.71
N PRO A 83 -10.09 -9.90 12.00
CA PRO A 83 -8.91 -10.19 12.83
C PRO A 83 -8.39 -11.65 12.72
N GLU A 84 -9.05 -12.53 11.98
CA GLU A 84 -8.81 -13.99 12.02
C GLU A 84 -7.38 -14.40 11.65
N GLU A 85 -6.75 -13.67 10.75
CA GLU A 85 -5.43 -13.95 10.21
C GLU A 85 -4.38 -12.88 10.62
N GLU A 86 -4.66 -12.06 11.63
CA GLU A 86 -3.72 -11.03 12.12
C GLU A 86 -2.37 -11.62 12.56
N GLY A 87 -2.36 -12.86 13.07
CA GLY A 87 -1.12 -13.57 13.39
C GLY A 87 -0.18 -13.72 12.18
N LYS A 88 -0.71 -13.92 10.97
CA LYS A 88 0.10 -14.03 9.74
C LYS A 88 0.71 -12.68 9.34
N LEU A 89 -0.05 -11.61 9.55
CA LEU A 89 0.43 -10.24 9.36
C LEU A 89 1.60 -9.94 10.30
N VAL A 90 1.44 -10.22 11.59
CA VAL A 90 2.47 -10.01 12.60
C VAL A 90 3.72 -10.84 12.29
N GLU A 91 3.56 -12.12 11.95
CA GLU A 91 4.67 -13.00 11.59
C GLU A 91 5.45 -12.46 10.40
N PHE A 92 4.77 -12.12 9.30
CA PHE A 92 5.43 -11.60 8.10
C PHE A 92 6.17 -10.28 8.37
N VAL A 93 5.52 -9.33 9.03
CA VAL A 93 6.12 -8.02 9.33
C VAL A 93 7.30 -8.15 10.30
N SER A 94 7.25 -9.10 11.25
CA SER A 94 8.35 -9.34 12.19
C SER A 94 9.64 -9.80 11.51
N MET A 95 9.53 -10.45 10.34
CA MET A 95 10.67 -10.93 9.55
C MET A 95 11.26 -9.85 8.63
N LEU A 96 10.61 -8.68 8.50
CA LEU A 96 11.11 -7.61 7.66
C LEU A 96 12.42 -7.03 8.21
N GLN A 97 13.37 -6.86 7.31
CA GLN A 97 14.68 -6.28 7.56
C GLN A 97 14.97 -5.22 6.50
N ALA A 98 15.32 -4.02 6.95
CA ALA A 98 15.86 -2.98 6.08
C ALA A 98 17.21 -3.46 5.53
N GLY A 99 17.41 -3.31 4.22
CA GLY A 99 18.68 -3.58 3.61
C GLY A 99 18.62 -3.62 2.09
N GLY A 100 19.79 -3.53 1.45
CA GLY A 100 19.87 -3.33 0.01
C GLY A 100 19.35 -1.95 -0.41
N GLY A 101 19.08 -1.82 -1.70
CA GLY A 101 18.61 -0.58 -2.35
C GLY A 101 19.69 0.05 -3.22
N GLY A 102 20.96 -0.15 -2.88
CA GLY A 102 22.06 0.44 -3.65
C GLY A 102 21.97 1.96 -3.68
N ASP A 103 22.02 2.52 -4.88
CA ASP A 103 21.85 3.96 -5.13
C ASP A 103 20.40 4.23 -5.55
N GLU A 104 19.76 5.24 -4.94
CA GLU A 104 18.45 5.76 -5.38
C GLU A 104 18.47 6.05 -6.90
N PRO A 105 17.42 5.70 -7.67
CA PRO A 105 16.05 5.28 -7.29
C PRO A 105 15.81 3.81 -6.89
N GLU A 106 14.56 3.48 -6.52
CA GLU A 106 14.11 2.13 -6.09
C GLU A 106 12.94 1.58 -6.97
N ASN A 107 12.55 0.29 -6.87
CA ASN A 107 11.47 -0.30 -7.68
C ASN A 107 10.04 -0.14 -7.13
N GLY A 108 9.69 1.09 -6.75
CA GLY A 108 8.36 1.41 -6.22
C GLY A 108 7.23 1.28 -7.26
N LEU A 109 7.50 1.49 -8.56
CA LEU A 109 6.48 1.45 -9.61
C LEU A 109 6.02 0.02 -9.91
N GLU A 110 6.92 -0.96 -9.93
CA GLU A 110 6.59 -2.37 -10.11
C GLU A 110 5.75 -2.89 -8.92
N ALA A 111 6.10 -2.47 -7.70
CA ALA A 111 5.34 -2.81 -6.50
C ALA A 111 3.92 -2.21 -6.55
N LEU A 112 3.78 -0.96 -7.00
CA LEU A 112 2.48 -0.32 -7.23
C LEU A 112 1.68 -1.04 -8.32
N ALA A 113 2.29 -1.46 -9.42
CA ALA A 113 1.63 -2.23 -10.48
C ALA A 113 1.07 -3.56 -9.96
N LEU A 114 1.79 -4.25 -9.06
CA LEU A 114 1.27 -5.46 -8.40
C LEU A 114 0.15 -5.16 -7.42
N ALA A 115 0.21 -4.02 -6.73
CA ALA A 115 -0.86 -3.59 -5.83
C ALA A 115 -2.17 -3.35 -6.59
N ILE A 116 -2.11 -2.63 -7.72
CA ILE A 116 -3.27 -2.34 -8.57
C ILE A 116 -3.94 -3.63 -9.05
N ARG A 117 -3.16 -4.64 -9.43
CA ARG A 117 -3.64 -5.95 -9.92
C ARG A 117 -4.00 -6.96 -8.82
N SER A 118 -4.12 -6.52 -7.56
CA SER A 118 -4.47 -7.42 -6.47
C SER A 118 -5.86 -8.04 -6.63
N SER A 119 -6.10 -9.17 -5.96
CA SER A 119 -7.39 -9.87 -5.97
C SER A 119 -8.44 -9.21 -5.05
N TRP A 120 -8.79 -7.97 -5.41
CA TRP A 120 -9.70 -7.10 -4.68
C TRP A 120 -11.09 -7.72 -4.46
N GLU A 121 -11.77 -7.30 -3.39
CA GLU A 121 -13.13 -7.67 -3.05
C GLU A 121 -14.08 -7.12 -4.11
N GLN A 122 -14.86 -8.01 -4.72
CA GLN A 122 -15.74 -7.66 -5.83
C GLN A 122 -17.12 -7.15 -5.35
N GLY A 123 -17.35 -7.14 -4.04
CA GLY A 123 -18.53 -6.58 -3.40
C GLY A 123 -19.73 -7.51 -3.39
N GLN A 124 -19.50 -8.82 -3.51
CA GLN A 124 -20.57 -9.80 -3.37
C GLN A 124 -21.05 -9.82 -1.92
N GLY A 125 -22.21 -9.22 -1.66
CA GLY A 125 -22.76 -9.09 -0.30
C GLY A 125 -22.38 -7.80 0.45
N PHE A 126 -21.67 -6.86 -0.19
CA PHE A 126 -21.32 -5.56 0.41
C PHE A 126 -21.83 -4.40 -0.46
N GLN A 127 -22.60 -3.49 0.13
CA GLN A 127 -23.13 -2.33 -0.58
C GLN A 127 -22.06 -1.25 -0.78
N LYS A 128 -20.99 -1.25 0.03
CA LYS A 128 -19.85 -0.34 -0.12
C LYS A 128 -18.55 -1.13 0.02
N CYS A 129 -17.61 -0.88 -0.90
CA CYS A 129 -16.27 -1.46 -0.90
C CYS A 129 -15.23 -0.34 -1.05
N ARG A 130 -14.12 -0.42 -0.33
CA ARG A 130 -12.92 0.38 -0.62
C ARG A 130 -11.75 -0.53 -0.93
N HIS A 131 -10.95 -0.09 -1.89
CA HIS A 131 -9.71 -0.72 -2.29
C HIS A 131 -8.62 0.32 -2.11
N SER A 132 -7.90 0.24 -0.99
CA SER A 132 -6.84 1.19 -0.67
C SER A 132 -5.49 0.59 -0.98
N ILE A 133 -4.68 1.34 -1.71
CA ILE A 133 -3.23 1.12 -1.82
C ILE A 133 -2.57 2.20 -0.98
N VAL A 134 -1.66 1.83 -0.10
CA VAL A 134 -0.87 2.76 0.72
C VAL A 134 0.60 2.49 0.48
N VAL A 135 1.30 3.47 -0.11
CA VAL A 135 2.72 3.39 -0.45
C VAL A 135 3.54 4.10 0.62
N PHE A 136 4.62 3.46 1.07
CA PHE A 136 5.60 4.00 2.00
C PHE A 136 6.99 3.86 1.42
N THR A 137 7.67 4.98 1.17
CA THR A 137 9.06 5.03 0.69
C THR A 137 9.67 6.37 1.03
N ASP A 138 10.98 6.43 1.15
CA ASP A 138 11.73 7.67 1.29
C ASP A 138 12.62 7.94 0.06
N ALA A 139 12.35 7.27 -1.07
CA ALA A 139 13.10 7.38 -2.31
C ALA A 139 12.19 7.73 -3.50
N SER A 140 12.77 8.26 -4.57
CA SER A 140 12.16 8.23 -5.91
C SER A 140 12.12 6.81 -6.48
N ALA A 141 11.41 6.60 -7.58
CA ALA A 141 11.32 5.29 -8.23
C ALA A 141 11.96 5.27 -9.61
N HIS A 142 12.57 4.13 -9.96
CA HIS A 142 13.06 3.87 -11.30
C HIS A 142 11.91 3.98 -12.32
N PRO A 143 12.16 4.54 -13.51
CA PRO A 143 11.18 4.49 -14.58
C PRO A 143 10.95 3.04 -15.02
N LEU A 144 9.71 2.67 -15.37
CA LEU A 144 9.39 1.30 -15.81
C LEU A 144 10.13 0.90 -17.09
N GLU A 145 10.54 1.87 -17.90
CA GLU A 145 11.36 1.70 -19.09
C GLU A 145 12.86 1.55 -18.81
N HIS A 146 13.30 1.50 -17.54
CA HIS A 146 14.71 1.42 -17.17
C HIS A 146 15.42 0.25 -17.90
N PRO A 147 16.57 0.51 -18.56
CA PRO A 147 17.29 -0.50 -19.32
C PRO A 147 17.95 -1.54 -18.40
N GLY A 148 18.41 -2.67 -18.97
CA GLY A 148 19.20 -3.63 -18.18
C GLY A 148 18.40 -4.41 -17.12
N LYS A 149 17.10 -4.65 -17.38
CA LYS A 149 16.26 -5.49 -16.52
C LYS A 149 16.92 -6.85 -16.26
N PRO A 150 17.08 -7.26 -14.99
CA PRO A 150 17.67 -8.55 -14.67
C PRO A 150 16.80 -9.72 -15.16
N PRO A 151 17.35 -10.94 -15.29
CA PRO A 151 16.59 -12.12 -15.70
C PRO A 151 15.38 -12.44 -14.81
N SER A 152 15.44 -12.07 -13.53
CA SER A 152 14.37 -12.25 -12.54
C SER A 152 13.25 -11.19 -12.63
N TYR A 153 13.43 -10.13 -13.42
CA TYR A 153 12.46 -9.05 -13.56
C TYR A 153 11.13 -9.57 -14.15
N PRO A 154 9.96 -9.17 -13.60
CA PRO A 154 8.68 -9.69 -14.05
C PRO A 154 8.34 -9.27 -15.49
N LYS A 155 7.87 -10.22 -16.30
CA LYS A 155 7.63 -10.02 -17.75
C LYS A 155 6.33 -9.28 -18.07
N ASP A 156 5.44 -9.17 -17.09
CA ASP A 156 4.08 -8.65 -17.22
C ASP A 156 3.92 -7.29 -16.52
N MET A 157 5.02 -6.56 -16.32
CA MET A 157 4.96 -5.18 -15.84
C MET A 157 4.49 -4.22 -16.94
N PRO A 158 3.81 -3.11 -16.57
CA PRO A 158 3.54 -2.04 -17.51
C PRO A 158 4.86 -1.52 -18.11
N LYS A 159 4.81 -1.15 -19.39
CA LYS A 159 6.03 -0.73 -20.11
C LYS A 159 6.54 0.64 -19.68
N ASP A 160 5.62 1.51 -19.28
CA ASP A 160 5.88 2.90 -18.92
C ASP A 160 4.79 3.42 -17.95
N LEU A 161 4.94 4.68 -17.53
CA LEU A 161 4.00 5.34 -16.62
C LEU A 161 2.58 5.49 -17.21
N ASN A 162 2.44 5.56 -18.54
CA ASN A 162 1.13 5.65 -19.19
C ASN A 162 0.38 4.31 -19.08
N GLU A 163 1.04 3.19 -19.38
CA GLU A 163 0.42 1.86 -19.20
C GLU A 163 0.08 1.58 -17.73
N LEU A 164 0.91 2.04 -16.78
CA LEU A 164 0.57 1.97 -15.35
C LEU A 164 -0.66 2.81 -15.00
N THR A 165 -0.77 4.01 -15.59
CA THR A 165 -1.92 4.89 -15.41
C THR A 165 -3.19 4.28 -16.00
N ASP A 166 -3.12 3.71 -17.21
CA ASP A 166 -4.24 3.00 -17.83
C ASP A 166 -4.68 1.82 -16.95
N MET A 167 -3.73 1.08 -16.38
CA MET A 167 -4.00 0.00 -15.44
C MET A 167 -4.76 0.49 -14.20
N TRP A 168 -4.36 1.62 -13.60
CA TRP A 168 -5.07 2.23 -12.46
C TRP A 168 -6.53 2.55 -12.78
N PHE A 169 -6.83 2.99 -14.01
CA PHE A 169 -8.19 3.33 -14.42
C PHE A 169 -9.01 2.12 -14.89
N ALA A 170 -8.37 1.07 -15.41
CA ALA A 170 -9.04 -0.12 -15.93
C ALA A 170 -9.37 -1.16 -14.85
N GLU A 171 -8.43 -1.44 -13.94
CA GLU A 171 -8.53 -2.57 -13.00
C GLU A 171 -9.39 -2.27 -11.76
N MET A 172 -9.50 -0.99 -11.39
CA MET A 172 -10.15 -0.58 -10.15
C MET A 172 -11.28 0.42 -10.37
N ARG A 173 -12.44 0.15 -9.76
CA ARG A 173 -13.59 1.07 -9.83
C ARG A 173 -13.24 2.41 -9.16
N ASN A 174 -13.41 3.52 -9.87
CA ASN A 174 -13.13 4.88 -9.35
C ASN A 174 -13.82 5.18 -8.00
N THR A 175 -15.03 4.64 -7.79
CA THR A 175 -15.77 4.85 -6.53
C THR A 175 -15.20 4.06 -5.34
N ALA A 176 -14.40 3.02 -5.59
CA ALA A 176 -13.81 2.15 -4.58
C ALA A 176 -12.33 2.47 -4.31
N LYS A 177 -11.56 2.83 -5.36
CA LYS A 177 -10.11 2.94 -5.28
C LYS A 177 -9.62 4.17 -4.52
N ARG A 178 -8.57 4.02 -3.73
CA ARG A 178 -7.87 5.09 -3.02
C ARG A 178 -6.37 4.82 -3.08
N LEU A 179 -5.59 5.85 -3.35
CA LEU A 179 -4.14 5.81 -3.27
C LEU A 179 -3.68 6.78 -2.20
N THR A 180 -2.92 6.31 -1.23
CA THR A 180 -2.27 7.15 -0.23
C THR A 180 -0.77 6.92 -0.35
N ILE A 181 0.02 7.98 -0.46
CA ILE A 181 1.46 7.94 -0.68
C ILE A 181 2.14 8.68 0.45
N PHE A 182 3.03 8.01 1.16
CA PHE A 182 4.00 8.61 2.07
C PHE A 182 5.36 8.52 1.39
N ALA A 183 5.75 9.61 0.72
CA ALA A 183 6.95 9.65 -0.11
C ALA A 183 7.46 11.08 -0.32
N PRO A 184 8.71 11.27 -0.77
CA PRO A 184 9.21 12.60 -1.08
C PRO A 184 8.46 13.29 -2.22
N ASP A 185 8.49 14.63 -2.25
CA ASP A 185 7.84 15.44 -3.29
C ASP A 185 8.64 15.46 -4.60
N VAL A 186 8.85 14.28 -5.18
CA VAL A 186 9.65 14.04 -6.38
C VAL A 186 8.91 13.12 -7.35
N PRO A 187 9.23 13.15 -8.65
CA PRO A 187 8.73 12.14 -9.58
C PRO A 187 9.15 10.72 -9.17
N PRO A 188 8.29 9.71 -9.40
CA PRO A 188 6.96 9.81 -10.01
C PRO A 188 5.82 10.16 -9.03
N TRP A 189 6.09 10.26 -7.73
CA TRP A 189 5.07 10.40 -6.68
C TRP A 189 4.20 11.65 -6.83
N ASN A 190 4.83 12.80 -7.09
CA ASN A 190 4.11 14.06 -7.29
C ASN A 190 3.32 14.12 -8.61
N ILE A 191 3.63 13.25 -9.59
CA ILE A 191 2.86 13.12 -10.83
C ILE A 191 1.52 12.46 -10.51
N PHE A 192 1.49 11.45 -9.66
CA PHE A 192 0.25 10.76 -9.27
C PHE A 192 -0.71 11.68 -8.53
N GLU A 193 -0.21 12.56 -7.66
CA GLU A 193 -1.03 13.57 -6.97
C GLU A 193 -1.82 14.44 -7.97
N GLY A 194 -1.18 14.87 -9.07
CA GLY A 194 -1.79 15.71 -10.08
C GLY A 194 -2.63 14.97 -11.14
N ALA A 195 -2.35 13.68 -11.37
CA ALA A 195 -2.92 12.93 -12.50
C ALA A 195 -3.97 11.88 -12.10
N TRP A 196 -3.87 11.30 -10.89
CA TRP A 196 -4.72 10.19 -10.48
C TRP A 196 -5.75 10.67 -9.46
N ASP A 197 -7.03 10.59 -9.83
CA ASP A 197 -8.13 10.81 -8.90
C ASP A 197 -8.00 9.91 -7.67
N CYS A 198 -8.51 10.41 -6.53
CA CYS A 198 -8.54 9.67 -5.27
C CYS A 198 -7.15 9.36 -4.68
N THR A 199 -6.16 10.20 -4.99
CA THR A 199 -4.79 10.15 -4.47
C THR A 199 -4.60 11.17 -3.34
N GLN A 200 -3.88 10.77 -2.28
CA GLN A 200 -3.43 11.63 -1.19
C GLN A 200 -1.91 11.47 -1.05
N HIS A 201 -1.16 12.56 -1.12
CA HIS A 201 0.30 12.54 -0.96
C HIS A 201 0.70 13.24 0.34
N HIS A 202 1.16 12.43 1.29
CA HIS A 202 1.81 12.85 2.52
C HIS A 202 3.31 12.97 2.23
N LYS A 203 3.74 14.20 1.92
CA LYS A 203 5.11 14.50 1.51
C LYS A 203 6.07 14.27 2.67
N SER A 204 7.19 13.58 2.40
CA SER A 204 8.23 13.28 3.37
C SER A 204 9.63 13.71 2.94
N HIS A 205 10.59 13.68 3.85
CA HIS A 205 12.00 13.89 3.53
C HIS A 205 12.62 12.63 2.90
N ALA A 206 13.32 12.81 1.77
CA ALA A 206 14.04 11.71 1.12
C ALA A 206 15.20 11.18 1.99
N GLY A 207 15.40 9.86 1.98
CA GLY A 207 16.47 9.16 2.70
C GLY A 207 16.36 9.16 4.23
N SER A 208 15.24 9.65 4.79
CA SER A 208 15.03 9.76 6.24
C SER A 208 14.37 8.52 6.87
N GLY A 209 13.95 7.56 6.06
CA GLY A 209 13.20 6.40 6.51
C GLY A 209 11.85 6.76 7.12
N LEU A 210 11.22 7.84 6.66
CA LEU A 210 9.94 8.36 7.15
C LEU A 210 9.91 8.63 8.67
N ASP A 211 11.05 8.97 9.28
CA ASP A 211 11.21 9.12 10.73
C ASP A 211 10.34 10.23 11.37
N GLU A 212 9.84 11.13 10.54
CA GLU A 212 8.90 12.19 10.91
C GLU A 212 7.44 11.73 11.03
N GLN A 213 7.09 10.59 10.44
CA GLN A 213 5.72 10.07 10.48
C GLN A 213 5.52 9.30 11.79
N THR A 214 4.52 9.68 12.57
CA THR A 214 4.18 8.93 13.77
C THR A 214 3.29 7.75 13.43
N LEU A 215 3.28 6.72 14.27
CA LEU A 215 2.32 5.62 14.18
C LEU A 215 0.86 6.10 14.10
N SER A 216 0.53 7.24 14.72
CA SER A 216 -0.80 7.83 14.64
C SER A 216 -1.10 8.34 13.24
N ASP A 217 -0.15 9.02 12.59
CA ASP A 217 -0.30 9.56 11.23
C ASP A 217 -0.52 8.41 10.23
N LEU A 218 0.19 7.30 10.41
CA LEU A 218 0.01 6.10 9.59
C LEU A 218 -1.40 5.50 9.75
N VAL A 219 -1.85 5.31 10.99
CA VAL A 219 -3.20 4.79 11.27
C VAL A 219 -4.26 5.72 10.71
N GLU A 220 -4.08 7.03 10.85
CA GLU A 220 -5.00 8.02 10.33
C GLU A 220 -5.04 8.00 8.80
N GLY A 221 -3.90 8.00 8.12
CA GLY A 221 -3.80 7.95 6.66
C GLY A 221 -4.45 6.68 6.08
N ILE A 222 -4.13 5.53 6.65
CA ILE A 222 -4.75 4.24 6.29
C ILE A 222 -6.26 4.26 6.56
N THR A 223 -6.70 4.86 7.66
CA THR A 223 -8.13 4.90 7.97
C THR A 223 -8.86 5.85 7.02
N ASN A 224 -8.28 7.01 6.71
CA ASN A 224 -8.84 7.98 5.78
C ASN A 224 -9.03 7.38 4.38
N SER A 225 -8.11 6.51 3.94
CA SER A 225 -8.19 5.81 2.66
C SER A 225 -9.31 4.75 2.58
N ILE A 226 -9.96 4.39 3.69
CA ILE A 226 -11.09 3.46 3.70
C ILE A 226 -12.38 4.12 4.20
N THR A 227 -12.46 5.45 4.17
CA THR A 227 -13.65 6.19 4.63
C THR A 227 -14.68 6.50 3.54
#